data_AF-A0A7V2KUX0-F1
#
_entry.id   AF-A0A7V2KUX0-F1
#
_cell.length_a   1.000
_cell.length_b   1.000
_cell.length_c   1.000
_cell.angle_alpha   90.00
_cell.angle_beta   90.00
_cell.angle_gamma   90.00
#
_symmetry.space_group_name_H-M   'P 1'
#
loop_
_entity.id
_entity.type
_entity.pdbx_description
1 polymer ?
#
loop_
_entity_poly.entity_id
_entity_poly.type
_entity_poly.pdbx_seq_one_letter_code
_entity_poly.pdbx_strand_id
1 'polypeptide(L)'
;METFRGKAHLPGTDGEWELQLEIEWNDKEVNVHIDQAPGGITDWPGLAVQTFGPMDEIVFRTKGIPSLFTHWWHFVRGGSGDLWGMVLGLPDAEGIWRTCSVSLEKVS
;
A
#
# COMPACT_ATOMS: atom_id res chain seq x y z
N MET A 1 9.88 -8.04 -11.20
CA MET A 1 9.61 -7.11 -10.10
C MET A 1 9.45 -5.71 -10.65
N GLU A 2 8.31 -5.08 -10.36
CA GLU A 2 8.02 -3.70 -10.74
C GLU A 2 8.04 -2.80 -9.49
N THR A 3 8.43 -1.55 -9.67
CA THR A 3 8.52 -0.57 -8.58
C THR A 3 7.64 0.63 -8.88
N PHE A 4 6.86 1.04 -7.89
CA PHE A 4 5.96 2.18 -7.98
C PHE A 4 6.23 3.15 -6.85
N ARG A 5 6.06 4.45 -7.09
CA ARG A 5 6.28 5.50 -6.09
C ARG A 5 5.17 6.55 -6.10
N GLY A 6 4.87 7.09 -4.93
CA GLY A 6 3.92 8.19 -4.79
C GLY A 6 3.83 8.63 -3.35
N LYS A 7 2.79 9.39 -3.01
CA LYS A 7 2.58 9.89 -1.66
C LYS A 7 1.16 9.63 -1.18
N ALA A 8 1.01 9.40 0.11
CA ALA A 8 -0.31 9.37 0.73
C ALA A 8 -0.25 9.73 2.22
N HIS A 9 -1.34 10.31 2.71
CA HIS A 9 -1.64 10.41 4.13
C HIS A 9 -2.33 9.12 4.58
N LEU A 10 -1.54 8.13 4.98
CA LEU A 10 -2.06 6.82 5.37
C LEU A 10 -2.93 6.91 6.63
N PRO A 11 -3.97 6.05 6.76
CA PRO A 11 -4.74 5.94 8.00
C PRO A 11 -3.84 5.71 9.22
N GLY A 12 -3.95 6.58 10.23
CA GLY A 12 -3.19 6.49 11.47
C GLY A 12 -1.86 7.25 11.49
N THR A 13 -1.50 7.96 10.41
CA THR A 13 -0.29 8.80 10.38
C THR A 13 -0.62 10.28 10.63
N ASP A 14 0.37 11.04 11.09
CA ASP A 14 0.22 12.48 11.37
C ASP A 14 0.36 13.36 10.12
N GLY A 15 0.73 12.77 8.99
CA GLY A 15 0.91 13.48 7.72
C GLY A 15 1.17 12.58 6.54
N GLU A 16 1.45 13.20 5.40
CA GLU A 16 1.75 12.53 4.14
C GLU A 16 3.17 11.96 4.13
N TRP A 17 3.30 10.72 3.68
CA TRP A 17 4.57 10.01 3.52
C TRP A 17 4.83 9.64 2.06
N GLU A 18 6.11 9.51 1.72
CA GLU A 18 6.54 8.93 0.44
C GLU A 18 6.40 7.41 0.56
N LEU A 19 5.79 6.81 -0.46
CA LEU A 19 5.53 5.39 -0.52
C LEU A 19 6.28 4.81 -1.71
N GLN A 20 6.97 3.69 -1.47
CA GLN A 20 7.45 2.81 -2.53
C GLN A 20 6.74 1.47 -2.41
N LEU A 21 6.26 0.96 -3.54
CA LEU A 21 5.62 -0.34 -3.63
C LEU A 21 6.41 -1.19 -4.63
N GLU A 22 6.85 -2.35 -4.20
CA GLU A 22 7.48 -3.35 -5.05
C GLU A 22 6.53 -4.52 -5.23
N ILE A 23 6.29 -4.93 -6.48
CA ILE A 23 5.38 -6.02 -6.81
C ILE A 23 6.06 -7.03 -7.73
N GLU A 24 6.06 -8.30 -7.34
CA GLU A 24 6.26 -9.43 -8.23
C GLU A 24 4.91 -10.12 -8.46
N TRP A 25 4.31 -9.85 -9.62
CA TRP A 25 2.92 -10.22 -9.92
C TRP A 25 2.73 -11.73 -10.02
N ASN A 26 3.70 -12.44 -10.59
CA ASN A 26 3.60 -13.88 -10.81
C ASN A 26 3.70 -14.66 -9.49
N ASP A 27 4.64 -14.25 -8.63
CA ASP A 27 4.88 -14.89 -7.35
C ASP A 27 3.98 -14.35 -6.23
N LYS A 28 3.17 -13.31 -6.54
CA LYS A 28 2.27 -12.63 -5.60
C LYS A 28 3.03 -12.10 -4.38
N GLU A 29 4.19 -11.52 -4.63
CA GLU A 29 5.00 -10.87 -3.61
C GLU A 29 4.82 -9.36 -3.72
N VAL A 30 4.68 -8.72 -2.55
CA VAL A 30 4.56 -7.28 -2.44
C VAL A 30 5.40 -6.81 -1.26
N ASN A 31 6.11 -5.71 -1.41
CA ASN A 31 6.76 -5.01 -0.30
C ASN A 31 6.37 -3.53 -0.32
N VAL A 32 5.94 -3.02 0.83
CA VAL A 32 5.69 -1.58 1.05
C VAL A 32 6.89 -1.00 1.77
N HIS A 33 7.49 0.03 1.20
CA HIS A 33 8.64 0.73 1.75
C HIS A 33 8.31 2.20 2.05
N ILE A 34 8.65 2.67 3.26
CA ILE A 34 8.36 4.02 3.77
C ILE A 34 9.49 4.48 4.70
N ASP A 35 10.39 5.33 4.20
CA ASP A 35 11.53 5.85 4.96
C ASP A 35 11.11 6.74 6.16
N GLN A 36 9.97 7.44 6.05
CA GLN A 36 9.51 8.37 7.09
C GLN A 36 8.79 7.69 8.26
N ALA A 37 8.58 6.37 8.21
CA ALA A 37 7.83 5.68 9.23
C ALA A 37 8.58 5.65 10.58
N PRO A 38 7.87 5.87 11.70
CA PRO A 38 8.50 5.90 13.02
C PRO A 38 8.91 4.50 13.49
N GLY A 39 9.98 4.43 14.29
CA GLY A 39 10.39 3.18 14.96
C GLY A 39 11.44 2.35 14.22
N GLY A 40 12.02 2.86 13.13
CA GLY A 40 13.17 2.25 12.44
C GLY A 40 12.85 1.03 11.58
N ILE A 41 11.57 0.68 11.47
CA ILE A 41 11.08 -0.27 10.45
C ILE A 41 10.69 0.58 9.25
N THR A 42 11.19 0.21 8.07
CA THR A 42 10.93 0.91 6.80
C THR A 42 10.26 0.02 5.77
N ASP A 43 10.15 -1.30 6.03
CA ASP A 43 9.73 -2.30 5.06
C ASP A 43 8.69 -3.23 5.65
N TRP A 44 7.62 -3.48 4.88
CA TRP A 44 6.53 -4.35 5.28
C TRP A 44 6.10 -5.25 4.13
N PRO A 45 6.20 -6.58 4.30
CA PRO A 45 5.71 -7.50 3.31
C PRO A 45 4.17 -7.43 3.23
N GLY A 46 3.66 -7.50 2.01
CA GLY A 46 2.25 -7.72 1.74
C GLY A 46 1.86 -9.13 2.18
N LEU A 47 0.75 -9.22 2.91
CA LEU A 47 0.19 -10.46 3.40
C LEU A 47 -1.14 -10.73 2.69
N ALA A 48 -1.46 -12.02 2.49
CA ALA A 48 -2.68 -12.45 1.82
C ALA A 48 -2.87 -11.80 0.44
N VAL A 49 -1.78 -11.71 -0.33
CA VAL A 49 -1.74 -11.08 -1.65
C VAL A 49 -2.65 -11.83 -2.62
N GLN A 50 -3.53 -11.10 -3.29
CA GLN A 50 -4.40 -11.58 -4.35
C GLN A 50 -4.26 -10.68 -5.56
N THR A 51 -4.22 -11.27 -6.74
CA THR A 51 -4.21 -10.56 -8.02
C THR A 51 -5.48 -10.90 -8.78
N PHE A 52 -6.05 -9.90 -9.46
CA PHE A 52 -7.22 -10.05 -10.33
C PHE A 52 -6.84 -9.60 -11.75
N GLY A 53 -7.24 -10.40 -12.74
CA GLY A 53 -6.58 -10.37 -14.05
C GLY A 53 -5.12 -10.84 -13.95
N PRO A 54 -4.40 -10.94 -15.08
CA PRO A 54 -2.99 -11.33 -15.04
C PRO A 54 -2.12 -10.33 -14.28
N MET A 55 -2.36 -9.01 -14.45
CA MET A 55 -1.56 -7.92 -13.86
C MET A 55 -2.35 -6.61 -13.66
N ASP A 56 -3.69 -6.70 -13.62
CA ASP A 56 -4.57 -5.53 -13.70
C ASP A 56 -4.91 -4.96 -12.32
N GLU A 57 -5.02 -5.82 -11.30
CA GLU A 57 -5.45 -5.43 -9.96
C GLU A 57 -4.78 -6.30 -8.90
N ILE A 58 -4.51 -5.71 -7.73
CA ILE A 58 -3.89 -6.38 -6.60
C ILE A 58 -4.49 -5.91 -5.27
N VAL A 59 -4.72 -6.87 -4.38
CA VAL A 59 -5.21 -6.65 -3.01
C VAL A 59 -4.30 -7.36 -2.04
N PHE A 60 -3.91 -6.69 -0.96
CA PHE A 60 -3.09 -7.26 0.11
C PHE A 60 -3.30 -6.50 1.42
N ARG A 61 -2.71 -6.99 2.51
CA ARG A 61 -2.65 -6.25 3.76
C ARG A 61 -1.25 -6.13 4.31
N THR A 62 -0.95 -5.03 4.99
CA THR A 62 0.26 -4.88 5.83
C THR A 62 -0.13 -4.83 7.30
N LYS A 63 0.85 -5.08 8.19
CA LYS A 63 0.69 -4.98 9.65
C LYS A 63 1.82 -4.12 10.22
N GLY A 64 1.47 -3.14 11.03
CA GLY A 64 2.41 -2.27 11.75
C GLY A 64 2.84 -1.01 10.99
N ILE A 65 1.97 -0.41 10.17
CA ILE A 65 2.26 0.84 9.42
C ILE A 65 1.24 1.96 9.72
N PRO A 66 1.31 2.75 10.80
CA PRO A 66 2.29 2.70 11.88
C PRO A 66 1.98 1.59 12.88
N SER A 67 2.83 1.42 13.90
CA SER A 67 2.73 0.37 14.92
C SER A 67 1.28 0.11 15.36
N LEU A 68 0.88 -1.17 15.39
CA LEU A 68 -0.47 -1.67 15.72
C LEU A 68 -1.54 -1.54 14.62
N PHE A 69 -1.33 -0.78 13.55
CA PHE A 69 -2.32 -0.68 12.48
C PHE A 69 -2.22 -1.82 11.48
N THR A 70 -3.37 -2.25 10.96
CA THR A 70 -3.45 -3.13 9.78
C THR A 70 -4.07 -2.32 8.65
N HIS A 71 -3.43 -2.33 7.50
CA HIS A 71 -3.91 -1.65 6.30
C HIS A 71 -4.28 -2.66 5.25
N TRP A 72 -5.43 -2.49 4.63
CA TRP A 72 -5.83 -3.19 3.42
C TRP A 72 -5.57 -2.28 2.24
N TRP A 73 -4.83 -2.78 1.27
CA TRP A 73 -4.42 -2.07 0.09
C TRP A 73 -5.13 -2.70 -1.09
N HIS A 74 -5.70 -1.85 -1.95
CA HIS A 74 -6.30 -2.28 -3.20
C HIS A 74 -5.83 -1.31 -4.28
N PHE A 75 -5.09 -1.83 -5.26
CA PHE A 75 -4.62 -1.08 -6.41
C PHE A 75 -5.14 -1.68 -7.72
N VAL A 76 -5.45 -0.81 -8.66
CA VAL A 76 -5.77 -1.11 -10.05
C VAL A 76 -4.74 -0.42 -10.94
N ARG A 77 -4.28 -1.13 -11.97
CA ARG A 77 -3.37 -0.61 -12.98
C ARG A 77 -4.13 0.23 -14.00
N GLY A 78 -3.68 1.47 -14.19
CA GLY A 78 -4.16 2.36 -15.23
C GLY A 78 -3.53 2.05 -16.60
N GLY A 79 -4.08 2.65 -17.66
CA GLY A 79 -3.59 2.45 -19.03
C GLY A 79 -2.14 2.92 -19.27
N SER A 80 -1.61 3.81 -18.43
CA SER A 80 -0.20 4.24 -18.43
C SER A 80 0.75 3.22 -17.77
N GLY A 81 0.21 2.22 -17.08
CA GLY A 81 0.96 1.28 -16.25
C GLY A 81 1.11 1.72 -14.79
N ASP A 82 0.68 2.93 -14.44
CA ASP A 82 0.65 3.43 -13.05
C ASP A 82 -0.42 2.72 -12.23
N LEU A 83 -0.31 2.81 -10.90
CA LEU A 83 -1.31 2.28 -9.99
C LEU A 83 -2.17 3.39 -9.41
N TRP A 84 -3.48 3.16 -9.40
CA TRP A 84 -4.43 3.94 -8.61
C TRP A 84 -5.09 3.02 -7.59
N GLY A 85 -5.23 3.47 -6.35
CA GLY A 85 -5.73 2.60 -5.30
C GLY A 85 -6.33 3.30 -4.10
N MET A 86 -6.82 2.47 -3.19
CA MET A 86 -7.36 2.87 -1.90
C MET A 86 -6.69 2.04 -0.80
N VAL A 87 -6.37 2.71 0.29
CA VAL A 87 -5.89 2.07 1.52
C VAL A 87 -6.94 2.23 2.60
N LEU A 88 -7.28 1.15 3.30
CA LEU A 88 -8.22 1.15 4.42
C LEU A 88 -7.47 0.76 5.70
N GLY A 89 -7.56 1.60 6.72
CA GLY A 89 -7.15 1.24 8.08
C GLY A 89 -8.26 0.53 8.84
N LEU A 90 -7.90 -0.15 9.94
CA LEU A 90 -8.88 -0.65 10.91
C LEU A 90 -9.77 0.50 11.44
N PRO A 91 -11.00 0.19 11.88
CA PRO A 91 -11.88 1.21 12.46
C PRO A 91 -11.27 1.78 13.74
N ASP A 92 -11.48 3.07 13.97
CA ASP A 92 -11.10 3.73 15.23
C ASP A 92 -12.07 3.38 16.38
N ALA A 93 -11.87 4.00 17.55
CA ALA A 93 -12.64 3.69 18.77
C ALA A 93 -14.15 3.95 18.60
N GLU A 94 -14.49 4.84 17.67
CA GLU A 94 -15.86 5.20 17.29
C GLU A 94 -16.45 4.26 16.23
N GLY A 95 -15.67 3.29 15.75
CA GLY A 95 -16.07 2.36 14.69
C GLY A 95 -15.95 2.94 13.28
N ILE A 96 -15.27 4.08 13.09
CA ILE A 96 -15.15 4.75 11.80
C ILE A 96 -13.97 4.17 11.01
N TRP A 97 -14.25 3.70 9.80
CA TRP A 97 -13.23 3.25 8.87
C TRP A 97 -12.52 4.44 8.23
N ARG A 98 -11.20 4.48 8.38
CA ARG A 98 -10.36 5.50 7.74
C ARG A 98 -9.81 4.99 6.44
N THR A 99 -9.90 5.80 5.39
CA THR A 99 -9.40 5.46 4.07
C THR A 99 -8.55 6.58 3.49
N CYS A 100 -7.67 6.25 2.56
CA CYS A 100 -7.02 7.24 1.69
C CYS A 100 -6.96 6.70 0.26
N SER A 101 -7.13 7.59 -0.72
CA SER A 101 -6.80 7.29 -2.12
C SER A 101 -5.31 7.56 -2.35
N VAL A 102 -4.68 6.74 -3.18
CA VAL A 102 -3.26 6.84 -3.50
C VAL A 102 -3.06 6.59 -5.00
N SER A 103 -2.15 7.36 -5.60
CA SER A 103 -1.69 7.16 -6.96
C SER A 103 -0.19 6.92 -6.91
N LEU A 104 0.29 5.85 -7.54
CA LEU A 104 1.69 5.49 -7.59
C LEU A 104 2.15 5.40 -9.04
N GLU A 105 3.17 6.17 -9.39
CA GLU A 105 3.78 6.18 -10.71
C GLU A 105 4.73 4.99 -10.86
N LYS A 106 4.73 4.35 -12.03
CA LYS A 106 5.68 3.27 -12.31
C LYS A 106 7.09 3.84 -12.52
N VAL A 107 8.07 3.27 -11.81
CA VAL A 107 9.48 3.68 -11.87
C VAL A 107 10.33 2.70 -12.67
N SER A 108 10.08 1.39 -12.52
CA SER A 108 10.77 0.31 -13.24
C SER A 108 9.89 -0.91 -13.41
#